data_AF-A0AAU4DPW8-F1
#
_entry.id   AF-A0AAU4DPW8-F1
#
_cell.length_a   1.000
_cell.length_b   1.000
_cell.length_c   1.000
_cell.angle_alpha   90.00
_cell.angle_beta   90.00
_cell.angle_gamma   90.00
#
_symmetry.space_group_name_H-M   'P 1'
#
loop_
_entity.id
_entity.type
_entity.pdbx_description
1 polymer ?
#
loop_
_entity_poly.entity_id
_entity_poly.type
_entity_poly.pdbx_seq_one_letter_code
_entity_poly.pdbx_strand_id
1 'polypeptide(L)'
;MKASRLFVATAVAVAALALTACDPDDTSGGAGTAGSAAPSTAATSTTSAAPSAQPTASAKPGSAKPSPAKSGGATPKADCTAQASSVGHVVEATENGYLTSVWMRAKATKFVCGPDVPNDGYFEGYGAPAVYTFSNDVKTTLLVGSTGKPVDLDTFMKHMDDCLKNPTAVAAPYNCYGNQYVIKADGKNVITSISELYHP
;
A
#
# COMPACT_ATOMS: atom_id res chain seq x y z
N MET A 1 48.58 -25.69 29.59
CA MET A 1 48.96 -24.47 30.33
C MET A 1 48.86 -23.27 29.41
N LYS A 2 48.43 -22.13 29.97
CA LYS A 2 48.57 -20.74 29.48
C LYS A 2 47.67 -20.28 28.33
N ALA A 3 46.65 -19.54 28.78
CA ALA A 3 45.92 -18.51 28.06
C ALA A 3 46.84 -17.38 27.58
N SER A 4 46.39 -16.65 26.56
CA SER A 4 46.76 -15.25 26.35
C SER A 4 45.57 -14.49 25.78
N ARG A 5 45.03 -13.61 26.62
CA ARG A 5 44.08 -12.55 26.30
C ARG A 5 44.84 -11.41 25.62
N LEU A 6 44.20 -10.66 24.72
CA LEU A 6 44.43 -9.21 24.59
C LEU A 6 43.18 -8.55 24.02
N PHE A 7 42.60 -7.67 24.84
CA PHE A 7 41.52 -6.75 24.51
C PHE A 7 42.10 -5.55 23.73
N VAL A 8 41.42 -5.09 22.69
CA VAL A 8 41.61 -3.74 22.15
C VAL A 8 40.25 -3.06 22.07
N ALA A 9 40.02 -2.14 23.01
CA ALA A 9 38.95 -1.18 22.98
C ALA A 9 39.38 0.00 22.10
N THR A 10 38.59 0.34 21.09
CA THR A 10 38.69 1.61 20.37
C THR A 10 37.42 2.41 20.60
N ALA A 11 37.62 3.63 21.11
CA ALA A 11 36.59 4.54 21.54
C ALA A 11 36.55 5.76 20.60
N VAL A 12 35.34 6.31 20.46
CA VAL A 12 34.95 7.70 20.13
C VAL A 12 35.20 8.24 18.71
N ALA A 13 34.09 8.64 18.05
CA ALA A 13 33.93 9.98 17.47
C ALA A 13 32.43 10.29 17.25
N VAL A 14 31.88 11.18 18.08
CA VAL A 14 30.55 11.79 17.86
C VAL A 14 30.76 13.04 17.03
N ALA A 15 30.28 13.05 15.79
CA ALA A 15 30.20 14.25 14.98
C ALA A 15 28.78 14.83 15.11
N ALA A 16 28.64 15.90 15.88
CA ALA A 16 27.48 16.78 15.81
C ALA A 16 27.65 17.70 14.61
N LEU A 17 26.80 17.56 13.60
CA LEU A 17 26.68 18.53 12.50
C LEU A 17 25.40 19.33 12.72
N ALA A 18 25.62 20.61 12.98
CA ALA A 18 24.63 21.64 13.21
C ALA A 18 23.82 21.96 11.94
N LEU A 19 22.57 22.33 12.17
CA LEU A 19 21.64 22.88 11.18
C LEU A 19 22.23 24.11 10.50
N THR A 20 22.17 24.16 9.17
CA THR A 20 22.10 25.41 8.43
C THR A 20 20.78 25.42 7.65
N ALA A 21 19.79 26.09 8.22
CA ALA A 21 18.67 26.60 7.46
C ALA A 21 19.23 27.69 6.54
N CYS A 22 19.09 27.49 5.24
CA CYS A 22 19.37 28.51 4.23
C CYS A 22 18.12 28.61 3.36
N ASP A 23 17.33 29.63 3.64
CA ASP A 23 16.26 30.11 2.78
C ASP A 23 16.69 31.52 2.33
N PRO A 24 16.86 31.72 1.01
CA PRO A 24 16.70 33.03 0.43
C PRO A 24 15.47 33.09 -0.48
N ASP A 25 14.54 33.92 -0.02
CA ASP A 25 13.50 34.64 -0.76
C ASP A 25 14.11 35.38 -1.97
N ASP A 26 13.56 35.16 -3.17
CA ASP A 26 13.77 36.06 -4.31
C ASP A 26 12.56 36.09 -5.26
N THR A 27 11.81 37.18 -5.14
CA THR A 27 11.48 38.11 -6.22
C THR A 27 10.37 37.76 -7.22
N SER A 28 9.23 38.41 -6.94
CA SER A 28 8.20 38.96 -7.82
C SER A 28 8.55 39.22 -9.30
N GLY A 29 7.61 38.91 -10.20
CA GLY A 29 7.34 39.73 -11.38
C GLY A 29 7.29 38.99 -12.72
N GLY A 30 6.08 38.74 -13.23
CA GLY A 30 5.88 38.27 -14.59
C GLY A 30 4.40 38.14 -14.97
N ALA A 31 3.78 39.25 -15.35
CA ALA A 31 2.45 39.29 -15.94
C ALA A 31 2.49 38.88 -17.44
N GLY A 32 1.38 38.27 -17.90
CA GLY A 32 1.09 37.95 -19.31
C GLY A 32 1.13 36.44 -19.56
N THR A 33 0.11 35.75 -20.08
CA THR A 33 -0.78 36.16 -21.17
C THR A 33 -2.07 35.33 -21.12
N ALA A 34 -3.17 35.96 -21.51
CA ALA A 34 -4.49 35.37 -21.71
C ALA A 34 -4.58 34.44 -22.95
N GLY A 35 -5.62 33.60 -22.98
CA GLY A 35 -6.10 32.86 -24.15
C GLY A 35 -5.83 31.34 -24.05
N SER A 36 -6.76 30.43 -24.27
CA SER A 36 -8.05 30.51 -24.94
C SER A 36 -8.97 29.38 -24.44
N ALA A 37 -10.24 29.71 -24.27
CA ALA A 37 -11.31 28.73 -24.21
C ALA A 37 -11.51 28.09 -25.59
N ALA A 38 -11.79 26.78 -25.60
CA ALA A 38 -12.42 26.11 -26.74
C ALA A 38 -13.45 25.10 -26.20
N PRO A 39 -14.75 25.35 -26.38
CA PRO A 39 -15.77 24.32 -26.22
C PRO A 39 -16.11 23.67 -27.57
N SER A 40 -16.74 22.49 -27.45
CA SER A 40 -17.67 21.88 -28.40
C SER A 40 -17.12 21.10 -29.60
N THR A 41 -17.42 19.80 -29.59
CA THR A 41 -18.07 19.15 -30.74
C THR A 41 -19.10 18.13 -30.24
N ALA A 42 -20.36 18.47 -30.47
CA ALA A 42 -21.48 17.54 -30.53
C ALA A 42 -21.90 17.43 -32.01
N ALA A 43 -22.22 16.21 -32.46
CA ALA A 43 -23.11 15.94 -33.59
C ALA A 43 -23.57 14.46 -33.54
N THR A 44 -24.84 14.16 -33.22
CA THR A 44 -26.00 13.85 -34.13
C THR A 44 -25.77 12.60 -35.02
N SER A 45 -26.69 11.64 -35.24
CA SER A 45 -28.08 11.36 -34.81
C SER A 45 -28.59 10.10 -35.56
N THR A 46 -29.85 9.71 -35.25
CA THR A 46 -30.79 8.79 -35.96
C THR A 46 -30.78 7.35 -35.41
N THR A 47 -31.91 6.74 -34.99
CA THR A 47 -33.24 6.57 -35.62
C THR A 47 -34.19 6.10 -34.48
N SER A 48 -35.36 6.70 -34.22
CA SER A 48 -36.67 6.57 -34.88
C SER A 48 -37.65 5.62 -34.15
N ALA A 49 -38.91 6.06 -34.12
CA ALA A 49 -40.17 5.39 -33.75
C ALA A 49 -40.58 5.30 -32.25
N ALA A 50 -41.51 6.18 -31.89
CA ALA A 50 -42.59 5.92 -30.92
C ALA A 50 -43.70 5.09 -31.62
N PRO A 51 -44.61 4.36 -30.92
CA PRO A 51 -45.64 5.00 -30.10
C PRO A 51 -46.10 4.26 -28.82
N SER A 52 -46.64 5.05 -27.89
CA SER A 52 -47.77 4.80 -26.97
C SER A 52 -48.11 3.37 -26.52
N ALA A 53 -47.98 3.12 -25.21
CA ALA A 53 -48.91 2.26 -24.47
C ALA A 53 -49.06 2.75 -23.01
N GLN A 54 -50.33 2.88 -22.64
CA GLN A 54 -50.92 3.33 -21.38
C GLN A 54 -50.53 2.47 -20.16
N PRO A 55 -50.44 3.02 -18.93
CA PRO A 55 -50.15 2.25 -17.74
C PRO A 55 -51.42 1.59 -17.18
N THR A 56 -51.47 0.26 -17.19
CA THR A 56 -52.46 -0.51 -16.41
C THR A 56 -51.82 -1.00 -15.11
N ALA A 57 -52.30 -0.38 -14.03
CA ALA A 57 -52.48 -0.84 -12.65
C ALA A 57 -51.85 -2.16 -12.17
N SER A 58 -51.29 -2.04 -10.95
CA SER A 58 -51.38 -2.99 -9.84
C SER A 58 -50.53 -4.27 -9.87
N ALA A 59 -49.28 -4.14 -9.42
CA ALA A 59 -48.59 -5.21 -8.72
C ALA A 59 -48.23 -4.75 -7.29
N LYS A 60 -48.87 -5.43 -6.34
CA LYS A 60 -48.77 -5.33 -4.88
C LYS A 60 -47.30 -5.29 -4.40
N PRO A 61 -46.91 -4.40 -3.46
CA PRO A 61 -45.61 -4.50 -2.81
C PRO A 61 -45.62 -5.74 -1.91
N GLY A 62 -45.01 -6.83 -2.39
CA GLY A 62 -44.70 -7.98 -1.57
C GLY A 62 -43.62 -7.56 -0.56
N SER A 63 -44.02 -7.41 0.70
CA SER A 63 -43.11 -7.27 1.84
C SER A 63 -42.25 -8.53 1.99
N ALA A 64 -41.20 -8.65 1.17
CA ALA A 64 -40.13 -9.60 1.42
C ALA A 64 -39.25 -8.99 2.50
N LYS A 65 -39.53 -9.37 3.75
CA LYS A 65 -38.66 -9.18 4.90
C LYS A 65 -37.22 -9.59 4.48
N PRO A 66 -36.20 -8.73 4.66
CA PRO A 66 -34.83 -9.18 4.52
C PRO A 66 -34.62 -10.29 5.54
N SER A 67 -34.55 -11.53 5.09
CA SER A 67 -33.95 -12.58 5.90
C SER A 67 -32.51 -12.12 6.18
N PRO A 68 -32.06 -12.08 7.45
CA PRO A 68 -30.66 -11.87 7.71
C PRO A 68 -29.94 -13.02 7.01
N ALA A 69 -29.23 -12.70 5.92
CA ALA A 69 -28.22 -13.59 5.40
C ALA A 69 -27.31 -13.87 6.59
N LYS A 70 -27.30 -15.12 7.03
CA LYS A 70 -26.43 -15.61 8.08
C LYS A 70 -25.03 -15.52 7.47
N SER A 71 -24.40 -14.35 7.58
CA SER A 71 -22.97 -14.27 7.49
C SER A 71 -22.48 -15.30 8.50
N GLY A 72 -21.70 -16.27 8.04
CA GLY A 72 -20.94 -17.12 8.93
C GLY A 72 -19.92 -16.25 9.62
N GLY A 73 -20.38 -15.37 10.51
CA GLY A 73 -19.55 -14.58 11.40
C GLY A 73 -18.95 -15.58 12.36
N ALA A 74 -17.73 -16.01 12.06
CA ALA A 74 -16.86 -16.52 13.09
C ALA A 74 -16.88 -15.47 14.22
N THR A 75 -17.34 -15.86 15.39
CA THR A 75 -17.34 -14.99 16.56
C THR A 75 -15.90 -14.50 16.75
N PRO A 76 -15.64 -13.17 16.75
CA PRO A 76 -14.30 -12.64 16.92
C PRO A 76 -13.67 -13.26 18.16
N LYS A 77 -12.51 -13.91 18.01
CA LYS A 77 -11.81 -14.44 19.17
C LYS A 77 -11.41 -13.26 20.07
N ALA A 78 -11.58 -13.44 21.37
CA ALA A 78 -11.16 -12.45 22.37
C ALA A 78 -9.64 -12.15 22.33
N ASP A 79 -8.85 -13.01 21.69
CA ASP A 79 -7.43 -12.81 21.41
C ASP A 79 -7.12 -12.99 19.91
N CYS A 80 -7.58 -12.03 19.12
CA CYS A 80 -7.23 -11.82 17.73
C CYS A 80 -5.78 -11.31 17.52
N THR A 81 -5.14 -10.80 18.58
CA THR A 81 -3.78 -10.22 18.48
C THR A 81 -2.67 -11.26 18.38
N ALA A 82 -2.96 -12.51 18.77
CA ALA A 82 -2.04 -13.63 18.64
C ALA A 82 -1.56 -13.84 17.18
N GLN A 83 -2.45 -13.64 16.19
CA GLN A 83 -2.07 -13.80 14.78
C GLN A 83 -1.09 -12.71 14.32
N ALA A 84 -1.33 -11.45 14.69
CA ALA A 84 -0.49 -10.33 14.29
C ALA A 84 0.98 -10.52 14.72
N SER A 85 1.20 -11.07 15.91
CA SER A 85 2.53 -11.32 16.45
C SER A 85 3.33 -12.34 15.63
N SER A 86 2.65 -13.22 14.89
CA SER A 86 3.28 -14.24 14.04
C SER A 86 3.64 -13.74 12.63
N VAL A 87 3.00 -12.66 12.17
CA VAL A 87 3.20 -12.11 10.81
C VAL A 87 4.54 -11.41 10.68
N GLY A 88 5.03 -10.78 11.76
CA GLY A 88 6.28 -10.04 11.78
C GLY A 88 6.09 -8.54 11.56
N HIS A 89 7.12 -7.85 11.07
CA HIS A 89 7.08 -6.40 10.87
C HIS A 89 6.37 -6.07 9.55
N VAL A 90 5.21 -5.41 9.64
CA VAL A 90 4.38 -5.05 8.49
C VAL A 90 4.48 -3.55 8.23
N VAL A 91 4.66 -3.19 6.96
CA VAL A 91 4.66 -1.81 6.47
C VAL A 91 3.65 -1.63 5.34
N GLU A 92 3.12 -0.43 5.20
CA GLU A 92 2.23 -0.04 4.09
C GLU A 92 3.02 0.86 3.14
N ALA A 93 3.25 0.40 1.91
CA ALA A 93 3.93 1.19 0.89
C ALA A 93 3.07 2.38 0.47
N THR A 94 3.74 3.51 0.24
CA THR A 94 3.11 4.78 -0.16
C THR A 94 3.72 5.37 -1.41
N GLU A 95 4.98 5.03 -1.70
CA GLU A 95 5.74 5.54 -2.83
C GLU A 95 6.91 4.60 -3.12
N ASN A 96 7.42 4.63 -4.35
CA ASN A 96 8.67 4.00 -4.74
C ASN A 96 9.44 4.82 -5.78
N GLY A 97 10.72 4.49 -5.95
CA GLY A 97 11.58 5.13 -6.94
C GLY A 97 12.81 4.29 -7.28
N TYR A 98 13.37 4.57 -8.46
CA TYR A 98 14.46 3.80 -9.07
C TYR A 98 15.47 4.65 -9.87
N LEU A 99 15.45 5.99 -9.73
CA LEU A 99 16.28 6.89 -10.57
C LEU A 99 17.79 6.75 -10.32
N THR A 100 18.22 6.80 -9.07
CA THR A 100 19.64 6.70 -8.68
C THR A 100 19.93 5.48 -7.80
N SER A 101 18.89 4.97 -7.15
CA SER A 101 18.88 3.76 -6.34
C SER A 101 17.43 3.29 -6.22
N VAL A 102 17.23 2.00 -5.93
CA VAL A 102 15.91 1.43 -5.69
C VAL A 102 15.51 1.68 -4.22
N TRP A 103 14.37 2.32 -4.02
CA TRP A 103 13.85 2.65 -2.70
C TRP A 103 12.32 2.63 -2.67
N MET A 104 11.77 2.56 -1.46
CA MET A 104 10.34 2.73 -1.20
C MET A 104 10.11 3.61 0.04
N ARG A 105 8.99 4.36 0.06
CA ARG A 105 8.48 4.96 1.30
C ARG A 105 7.35 4.13 1.84
N ALA A 106 7.40 3.80 3.12
CA ALA A 106 6.38 3.01 3.78
C ALA A 106 6.03 3.58 5.16
N LYS A 107 4.75 3.48 5.53
CA LYS A 107 4.31 3.70 6.91
C LYS A 107 4.51 2.43 7.70
N ALA A 108 4.88 2.56 8.98
CA ALA A 108 4.73 1.44 9.91
C ALA A 108 3.23 1.09 10.02
N THR A 109 2.91 -0.14 10.36
CA THR A 109 1.50 -0.54 10.57
C THR A 109 1.25 -0.98 12.01
N LYS A 110 0.04 -0.70 12.50
CA LYS A 110 -0.47 -1.23 13.76
C LYS A 110 -1.54 -2.27 13.45
N PHE A 111 -1.57 -3.36 14.19
CA PHE A 111 -2.66 -4.31 14.07
C PHE A 111 -3.88 -3.79 14.81
N VAL A 112 -4.99 -3.66 14.09
CA VAL A 112 -6.29 -3.25 14.60
C VAL A 112 -7.15 -4.49 14.74
N CYS A 113 -7.66 -4.69 15.95
CA CYS A 113 -8.67 -5.71 16.22
C CYS A 113 -9.77 -5.15 17.11
N GLY A 114 -10.98 -5.66 16.94
CA GLY A 114 -12.10 -5.46 17.84
C GLY A 114 -13.27 -6.39 17.52
N PRO A 115 -14.31 -6.41 18.37
CA PRO A 115 -15.53 -7.18 18.12
C PRO A 115 -16.27 -6.75 16.84
N ASP A 116 -16.00 -5.52 16.37
CA ASP A 116 -16.56 -4.95 15.15
C ASP A 116 -15.65 -5.11 13.92
N VAL A 117 -14.48 -5.75 14.08
CA VAL A 117 -13.51 -5.96 13.00
C VAL A 117 -13.69 -7.38 12.45
N PRO A 118 -14.13 -7.54 11.19
CA PRO A 118 -14.26 -8.86 10.57
C PRO A 118 -12.89 -9.53 10.41
N ASN A 119 -12.88 -10.87 10.33
CA ASN A 119 -11.72 -11.69 9.97
C ASN A 119 -10.49 -11.54 10.90
N ASP A 120 -10.72 -11.49 12.21
CA ASP A 120 -9.67 -11.49 13.25
C ASP A 120 -8.72 -10.27 13.24
N GLY A 121 -9.00 -9.20 12.50
CA GLY A 121 -8.23 -7.94 12.52
C GLY A 121 -7.60 -7.56 11.18
N TYR A 122 -7.03 -6.35 11.11
CA TYR A 122 -6.29 -5.86 9.94
C TYR A 122 -5.11 -4.98 10.35
N PHE A 123 -4.13 -4.80 9.47
CA PHE A 123 -3.05 -3.84 9.68
C PHE A 123 -3.46 -2.47 9.13
N GLU A 124 -3.22 -1.41 9.89
CA GLU A 124 -3.48 -0.03 9.48
C GLU A 124 -2.18 0.77 9.48
N GLY A 125 -1.84 1.39 8.36
CA GLY A 125 -0.69 2.31 8.28
C GLY A 125 -0.82 3.47 9.27
N TYR A 126 0.24 3.77 10.00
CA TYR A 126 0.29 4.86 10.97
C TYR A 126 1.62 5.63 10.90
N GLY A 127 1.58 6.88 11.37
CA GLY A 127 2.75 7.76 11.41
C GLY A 127 3.17 8.29 10.04
N ALA A 128 4.33 8.95 10.02
CA ALA A 128 4.93 9.46 8.80
C ALA A 128 5.66 8.33 8.03
N PRO A 129 5.63 8.33 6.68
CA PRO A 129 6.37 7.35 5.90
C PRO A 129 7.89 7.46 6.11
N ALA A 130 8.55 6.33 6.31
CA ALA A 130 10.00 6.20 6.34
C ALA A 130 10.52 5.72 4.99
N VAL A 131 11.75 6.12 4.63
CA VAL A 131 12.44 5.62 3.43
C VAL A 131 13.13 4.31 3.77
N TYR A 132 12.92 3.32 2.91
CA TYR A 132 13.60 2.04 2.92
C TYR A 132 14.37 1.86 1.61
N THR A 133 15.56 1.28 1.72
CA THR A 133 16.35 0.82 0.57
C THR A 133 16.40 -0.71 0.57
N PHE A 134 16.89 -1.31 -0.51
CA PHE A 134 17.00 -2.76 -0.61
C PHE A 134 18.45 -3.20 -0.57
N SER A 135 18.73 -4.32 0.11
CA SER A 135 20.03 -4.99 0.01
C SER A 135 20.23 -5.57 -1.38
N ASN A 136 21.48 -5.73 -1.82
CA ASN A 136 21.79 -6.37 -3.10
C ASN A 136 21.24 -7.81 -3.20
N ASP A 137 21.16 -8.53 -2.09
CA ASP A 137 20.67 -9.91 -2.01
C ASP A 137 19.23 -10.01 -1.46
N VAL A 138 18.41 -8.97 -1.69
CA VAL A 138 17.04 -8.94 -1.16
C VAL A 138 16.21 -10.10 -1.70
N LYS A 139 15.42 -10.70 -0.81
CA LYS A 139 14.42 -11.71 -1.16
C LYS A 139 13.04 -11.08 -1.29
N THR A 140 12.52 -11.02 -2.50
CA THR A 140 11.21 -10.47 -2.85
C THR A 140 10.20 -11.58 -3.14
N THR A 141 9.01 -11.49 -2.55
CA THR A 141 7.91 -12.45 -2.75
C THR A 141 6.60 -11.72 -3.04
N LEU A 142 5.91 -12.13 -4.09
CA LEU A 142 4.56 -11.68 -4.44
C LEU A 142 3.55 -12.81 -4.29
N LEU A 143 2.27 -12.49 -4.11
CA LEU A 143 1.22 -13.48 -3.95
C LEU A 143 0.52 -13.81 -5.26
N VAL A 144 0.35 -15.11 -5.49
CA VAL A 144 -0.54 -15.66 -6.52
C VAL A 144 -1.66 -16.42 -5.81
N GLY A 145 -2.81 -15.77 -5.67
CA GLY A 145 -3.81 -16.17 -4.68
C GLY A 145 -3.22 -16.11 -3.26
N SER A 146 -3.26 -17.21 -2.52
CA SER A 146 -2.66 -17.34 -1.19
C SER A 146 -1.22 -17.88 -1.19
N THR A 147 -0.62 -18.11 -2.36
CA THR A 147 0.70 -18.73 -2.47
C THR A 147 1.77 -17.69 -2.78
N GLY A 148 2.80 -17.60 -1.93
CA GLY A 148 3.98 -16.77 -2.18
C GLY A 148 4.82 -17.31 -3.35
N LYS A 149 5.20 -16.44 -4.26
CA LYS A 149 6.09 -16.68 -5.40
C LYS A 149 7.30 -15.76 -5.31
N PRO A 150 8.53 -16.31 -5.27
CA PRO A 150 9.74 -15.51 -5.39
C PRO A 150 9.77 -14.80 -6.75
N VAL A 151 10.12 -13.52 -6.74
CA VAL A 151 10.33 -12.71 -7.94
C VAL A 151 11.63 -11.92 -7.77
N ASP A 152 12.18 -11.37 -8.85
CA ASP A 152 13.29 -10.41 -8.75
C ASP A 152 12.80 -9.03 -8.25
N LEU A 153 13.75 -8.18 -7.84
CA LEU A 153 13.44 -6.86 -7.28
C LEU A 153 12.73 -5.96 -8.29
N ASP A 154 13.11 -5.97 -9.57
CA ASP A 154 12.49 -5.10 -10.58
C ASP A 154 11.02 -5.47 -10.80
N THR A 155 10.72 -6.77 -10.89
CA THR A 155 9.35 -7.29 -10.95
C THR A 155 8.54 -6.88 -9.72
N PHE A 156 9.12 -6.99 -8.51
CA PHE A 156 8.45 -6.57 -7.28
C PHE A 156 8.16 -5.06 -7.26
N MET A 157 9.15 -4.23 -7.62
CA MET A 157 9.02 -2.78 -7.61
C MET A 157 7.98 -2.32 -8.63
N LYS A 158 7.94 -2.94 -9.81
CA LYS A 158 6.92 -2.68 -10.81
C LYS A 158 5.52 -3.06 -10.31
N HIS A 159 5.36 -4.23 -9.71
CA HIS A 159 4.08 -4.65 -9.12
C HIS A 159 3.58 -3.65 -8.07
N MET A 160 4.47 -3.22 -7.16
CA MET A 160 4.14 -2.21 -6.17
C MET A 160 3.78 -0.85 -6.82
N ASP A 161 4.49 -0.42 -7.86
CA ASP A 161 4.16 0.81 -8.60
C ASP A 161 2.77 0.74 -9.24
N ASP A 162 2.49 -0.39 -9.92
CA ASP A 162 1.20 -0.65 -10.55
C ASP A 162 0.10 -0.65 -9.48
N CYS A 163 0.30 -1.28 -8.32
CA CYS A 163 -0.69 -1.25 -7.23
C CYS A 163 -0.89 0.11 -6.56
N LEU A 164 0.14 0.96 -6.53
CA LEU A 164 0.03 2.31 -5.98
C LEU A 164 -0.68 3.27 -6.95
N LYS A 165 -0.45 3.11 -8.26
CA LYS A 165 -0.84 4.10 -9.27
C LYS A 165 -1.96 3.64 -10.19
N ASN A 166 -1.94 2.38 -10.62
CA ASN A 166 -2.85 1.82 -11.62
C ASN A 166 -3.17 0.34 -11.32
N PRO A 167 -3.97 0.01 -10.29
CA PRO A 167 -4.18 -1.38 -9.85
C PRO A 167 -4.70 -2.32 -10.95
N THR A 168 -5.39 -1.78 -11.96
CA THR A 168 -5.89 -2.54 -13.11
C THR A 168 -4.79 -2.92 -14.12
N ALA A 169 -3.61 -2.33 -14.02
CA ALA A 169 -2.45 -2.60 -14.87
C ALA A 169 -1.55 -3.72 -14.32
N VAL A 170 -1.84 -4.22 -13.11
CA VAL A 170 -1.09 -5.33 -12.52
C VAL A 170 -1.18 -6.55 -13.43
N ALA A 171 -0.01 -7.10 -13.76
CA ALA A 171 0.09 -8.25 -14.63
C ALA A 171 -0.43 -9.51 -13.92
N ALA A 172 -1.29 -10.26 -14.62
CA ALA A 172 -1.65 -11.60 -14.17
C ALA A 172 -0.37 -12.46 -14.03
N PRO A 173 -0.29 -13.34 -13.02
CA PRO A 173 -1.38 -13.76 -12.12
C PRO A 173 -1.43 -13.02 -10.77
N TYR A 174 -0.77 -11.87 -10.64
CA TYR A 174 -0.69 -11.11 -9.39
C TYR A 174 -1.93 -10.23 -9.16
N ASN A 175 -2.15 -9.83 -7.91
CA ASN A 175 -3.23 -8.92 -7.49
C ASN A 175 -2.68 -7.95 -6.43
N CYS A 176 -3.36 -6.82 -6.21
CA CYS A 176 -3.00 -5.89 -5.15
C CYS A 176 -3.66 -6.25 -3.82
N TYR A 177 -2.85 -6.39 -2.76
CA TYR A 177 -3.33 -6.67 -1.41
C TYR A 177 -3.06 -5.49 -0.47
N GLY A 178 -3.68 -4.34 -0.77
CA GLY A 178 -3.65 -3.16 0.10
C GLY A 178 -2.28 -2.48 0.27
N ASN A 179 -1.30 -2.80 -0.59
CA ASN A 179 0.08 -2.28 -0.51
C ASN A 179 0.77 -2.58 0.83
N GLN A 180 0.38 -3.66 1.51
CA GLN A 180 0.97 -4.07 2.77
C GLN A 180 1.98 -5.19 2.57
N TYR A 181 3.12 -5.06 3.23
CA TYR A 181 4.24 -5.97 3.07
C TYR A 181 4.82 -6.36 4.42
N VAL A 182 5.11 -7.65 4.58
CA VAL A 182 5.95 -8.15 5.67
C VAL A 182 7.40 -7.92 5.28
N ILE A 183 8.16 -7.21 6.10
CA ILE A 183 9.56 -6.90 5.84
C ILE A 183 10.50 -7.43 6.93
N LYS A 184 11.73 -7.72 6.51
CA LYS A 184 12.90 -7.77 7.38
C LYS A 184 13.85 -6.68 6.93
N ALA A 185 14.11 -5.72 7.81
CA ALA A 185 15.05 -4.64 7.58
C ALA A 185 16.12 -4.62 8.68
N ASP A 186 17.31 -4.11 8.34
CA ASP A 186 18.35 -3.83 9.33
C ASP A 186 18.09 -2.50 10.07
N GLY A 187 19.00 -2.12 10.98
CA GLY A 187 18.90 -0.87 11.74
C GLY A 187 19.05 0.42 10.92
N LYS A 188 19.27 0.33 9.60
CA LYS A 188 19.39 1.45 8.66
C LYS A 188 18.26 1.47 7.64
N ASN A 189 17.17 0.74 7.88
CA ASN A 189 16.06 0.58 6.95
C ASN A 189 16.46 -0.06 5.61
N VAL A 190 17.50 -0.92 5.60
CA VAL A 190 17.85 -1.74 4.45
C VAL A 190 17.07 -3.03 4.51
N ILE A 191 16.11 -3.19 3.60
CA ILE A 191 15.28 -4.38 3.45
C ILE A 191 16.11 -5.53 2.90
N THR A 192 16.14 -6.64 3.64
CA THR A 192 16.78 -7.91 3.25
C THR A 192 15.77 -8.96 2.79
N SER A 193 14.51 -8.81 3.19
CA SER A 193 13.40 -9.62 2.68
C SER A 193 12.11 -8.82 2.74
N ILE A 194 11.29 -8.96 1.71
CA ILE A 194 9.97 -8.37 1.61
C ILE A 194 9.00 -9.37 0.96
N SER A 195 7.82 -9.51 1.56
CA SER A 195 6.74 -10.34 1.04
C SER A 195 5.44 -9.57 1.08
N GLU A 196 4.67 -9.64 0.01
CA GLU A 196 3.30 -9.16 0.00
C GLU A 196 2.47 -9.87 1.07
N LEU A 197 1.70 -9.10 1.84
CA LEU A 197 0.84 -9.61 2.90
C LEU A 197 -0.55 -9.89 2.32
N TYR A 198 -1.04 -11.11 2.49
CA TYR A 198 -2.40 -11.46 2.09
C TYR A 198 -3.39 -10.89 3.11
N HIS A 199 -4.42 -10.20 2.63
CA HIS A 199 -5.60 -9.87 3.43
C HIS A 199 -6.85 -10.39 2.72
N PRO A 200 -7.57 -11.37 3.30
CA PRO A 200 -8.86 -11.81 2.78
C PRO A 200 -9.96 -10.75 3.00
#